data_AF-A0A0C2J1J4-F1
#
_entry.id   AF-A0A0C2J1J4-F1
#
_cell.length_a   1.000
_cell.length_b   1.000
_cell.length_c   1.000
_cell.angle_alpha   90.00
_cell.angle_beta   90.00
_cell.angle_gamma   90.00
#
_symmetry.space_group_name_H-M   'P 1'
#
loop_
_entity.id
_entity.type
_entity.pdbx_description
1 polymer ?
#
loop_
_entity_poly.entity_id
_entity_poly.type
_entity_poly.pdbx_seq_one_letter_code
_entity_poly.pdbx_strand_id
1 'polypeptide(L)'
;MRDSIWRVLKTFGYGVNLNFDNDYLAPCVRAKPGEYIELNRSGIEFFQQIFKQYDRDGDGGLTMRDLEEMFIDFPEMPITDVDLHYCEKNQDGLLNQNGFLSLFV
;
A
#
# COMPACT_ATOMS: atom_id res chain seq x y z
N MET A 1 -10.21 -2.65 31.38
CA MET A 1 -8.86 -2.65 30.76
C MET A 1 -8.75 -3.69 29.64
N ARG A 2 -9.16 -4.97 29.83
CA ARG A 2 -9.21 -5.95 28.73
C ARG A 2 -10.12 -5.55 27.56
N ASP A 3 -11.30 -4.99 27.82
CA ASP A 3 -12.22 -4.54 26.77
C ASP A 3 -11.65 -3.43 25.89
N SER A 4 -10.74 -2.62 26.45
CA SER A 4 -10.10 -1.51 25.74
C SER A 4 -9.12 -2.01 24.69
N ILE A 5 -8.31 -3.03 25.03
CA ILE A 5 -7.36 -3.65 24.10
C ILE A 5 -8.12 -4.36 22.97
N TRP A 6 -9.16 -5.13 23.31
CA TRP A 6 -9.97 -5.82 22.31
C TRP A 6 -10.70 -4.85 21.38
N ARG A 7 -11.12 -3.68 21.86
CA ARG A 7 -11.70 -2.64 20.99
C ARG A 7 -10.68 -2.12 19.99
N VAL A 8 -9.44 -1.85 20.42
CA VAL A 8 -8.35 -1.41 19.52
C VAL A 8 -8.07 -2.49 18.47
N LEU A 9 -7.88 -3.74 18.89
CA LEU A 9 -7.60 -4.86 17.97
C LEU A 9 -8.67 -4.99 16.88
N LYS A 10 -9.95 -4.93 17.26
CA LYS A 10 -11.06 -4.99 16.29
C LYS A 10 -11.08 -3.81 15.33
N THR A 11 -10.73 -2.60 15.79
CA THR A 11 -10.62 -1.41 14.92
C THR A 11 -9.57 -1.59 13.82
N PHE A 12 -8.49 -2.33 14.09
CA PHE A 12 -7.44 -2.64 13.12
C PHE A 12 -7.65 -3.98 12.39
N GLY A 13 -8.87 -4.52 12.43
CA GLY A 13 -9.24 -5.72 11.66
C GLY A 13 -8.81 -7.05 12.27
N TYR A 14 -8.35 -7.07 13.52
CA TYR A 14 -8.03 -8.34 14.20
C TYR A 14 -9.30 -9.05 14.68
N GLY A 15 -9.41 -10.32 14.29
CA GLY A 15 -10.41 -11.24 14.79
C GLY A 15 -10.10 -11.76 16.20
N VAL A 16 -11.01 -12.59 16.73
CA VAL A 16 -10.90 -13.16 18.09
C VAL A 16 -9.63 -13.99 18.28
N ASN A 17 -9.11 -14.57 17.20
CA ASN A 17 -7.91 -15.39 17.21
C ASN A 17 -6.62 -14.59 16.94
N LEU A 18 -6.67 -13.25 16.96
CA LEU A 18 -5.55 -12.36 16.63
C LEU A 18 -4.99 -12.51 15.20
N ASN A 19 -5.79 -13.07 14.31
CA ASN A 19 -5.55 -13.02 12.86
C ASN A 19 -6.34 -11.87 12.25
N PHE A 20 -5.89 -11.34 11.13
CA PHE A 20 -6.70 -10.43 10.35
C PHE A 20 -7.99 -11.09 9.88
N ASP A 21 -9.09 -10.37 9.99
CA ASP A 21 -10.37 -10.78 9.45
C ASP A 21 -10.32 -10.73 7.91
N ASN A 22 -10.78 -11.78 7.24
CA ASN A 22 -10.82 -11.82 5.78
C ASN A 22 -11.73 -10.74 5.21
N ASP A 23 -12.81 -10.37 5.91
CA ASP A 23 -13.70 -9.30 5.46
C ASP A 23 -13.02 -7.92 5.56
N TYR A 24 -12.01 -7.79 6.42
CA TYR A 24 -11.18 -6.59 6.53
C TYR A 24 -10.10 -6.53 5.45
N LEU A 25 -9.42 -7.65 5.16
CA LEU A 25 -8.37 -7.72 4.14
C LEU A 25 -8.90 -7.72 2.71
N ALA A 26 -10.02 -8.39 2.46
CA ALA A 26 -10.60 -8.61 1.15
C ALA A 26 -12.10 -8.25 1.14
N PRO A 27 -12.44 -6.97 1.33
CA PRO A 27 -13.84 -6.54 1.27
C PRO A 27 -14.44 -6.87 -0.11
N CYS A 28 -15.71 -7.25 -0.13
CA CYS A 28 -16.39 -7.61 -1.36
C CYS A 28 -16.64 -6.38 -2.25
N VAL A 29 -15.71 -6.09 -3.15
CA VAL A 29 -15.85 -5.08 -4.21
C VAL A 29 -16.22 -5.79 -5.52
N ARG A 30 -17.38 -5.46 -6.12
CA ARG A 30 -17.85 -6.08 -7.36
C ARG A 30 -18.14 -5.02 -8.42
N ALA A 31 -17.46 -5.11 -9.55
CA ALA A 31 -17.80 -4.41 -10.78
C ALA A 31 -18.81 -5.25 -11.60
N LYS A 32 -19.69 -4.58 -12.36
CA LYS A 32 -20.53 -5.29 -13.34
C LYS A 32 -19.68 -5.71 -14.56
N PRO A 33 -20.15 -6.67 -15.37
CA PRO A 33 -19.48 -7.00 -16.62
C PRO A 33 -19.31 -5.75 -17.51
N GLY A 34 -18.07 -5.45 -17.89
CA GLY A 34 -17.72 -4.28 -18.70
C GLY A 34 -17.42 -3.01 -17.89
N GLU A 35 -17.49 -3.05 -16.56
CA GLU A 35 -17.04 -1.96 -15.69
C GLU A 35 -15.61 -2.21 -15.17
N TYR A 36 -14.93 -1.12 -14.85
CA TYR A 36 -13.59 -1.11 -14.26
C TYR A 36 -13.66 -0.56 -12.83
N ILE A 37 -12.72 -0.97 -12.00
CA ILE A 37 -12.54 -0.45 -10.65
C ILE A 37 -11.31 0.44 -10.70
N GLU A 38 -11.47 1.70 -10.33
CA GLU A 38 -10.38 2.65 -10.25
C GLU A 38 -10.33 3.25 -8.83
N LEU A 39 -9.14 3.69 -8.43
CA LEU A 39 -8.99 4.45 -7.21
C LEU A 39 -9.68 5.81 -7.35
N ASN A 40 -10.44 6.19 -6.34
CA ASN A 40 -10.96 7.55 -6.26
C ASN A 40 -9.85 8.52 -5.82
N ARG A 41 -10.17 9.82 -5.86
CA ARG A 41 -9.23 10.89 -5.47
C ARG A 41 -8.62 10.67 -4.07
N SER A 42 -9.41 10.26 -3.09
CA SER A 42 -8.92 10.02 -1.72
C SER A 42 -7.98 8.81 -1.64
N GLY A 43 -8.21 7.76 -2.44
CA GLY A 43 -7.30 6.63 -2.56
C GLY A 43 -5.98 7.04 -3.19
N ILE A 44 -6.02 7.86 -4.24
CA ILE A 44 -4.79 8.42 -4.86
C ILE A 44 -4.04 9.29 -3.84
N GLU A 45 -4.72 10.19 -3.14
CA GLU A 45 -4.10 11.06 -2.12
C GLU A 45 -3.49 10.24 -0.97
N PHE A 46 -4.10 9.13 -0.58
CA PHE A 46 -3.56 8.20 0.41
C PHE A 46 -2.19 7.62 -0.03
N PHE A 47 -2.10 7.09 -1.24
CA PHE A 47 -0.83 6.56 -1.76
C PHE A 47 0.22 7.66 -1.98
N GLN A 48 -0.19 8.87 -2.38
CA GLN A 48 0.73 10.01 -2.47
C GLN A 48 1.31 10.41 -1.11
N GLN A 49 0.54 10.29 -0.03
CA GLN A 49 1.03 10.53 1.33
C GLN A 49 2.00 9.44 1.77
N ILE A 50 1.72 8.18 1.45
CA ILE A 50 2.66 7.07 1.69
C ILE A 50 3.97 7.32 0.95
N PHE A 51 3.94 7.65 -0.34
CA PHE A 51 5.15 7.96 -1.11
C PHE A 51 6.03 9.00 -0.39
N LYS A 52 5.42 10.14 0.01
CA LYS A 52 6.12 11.21 0.73
C LYS A 52 6.65 10.82 2.10
N GLN A 53 6.02 9.85 2.77
CA GLN A 53 6.48 9.35 4.06
C GLN A 53 7.79 8.55 3.93
N TYR A 54 7.97 7.86 2.80
CA TYR A 54 9.13 7.00 2.54
C TYR A 54 10.22 7.66 1.69
N ASP A 55 9.89 8.71 0.92
CA ASP A 55 10.84 9.63 0.29
C ASP A 55 11.41 10.61 1.34
N ARG A 56 12.33 10.10 2.17
CA ARG A 56 12.82 10.82 3.37
C ARG A 56 13.81 11.93 3.06
N ASP A 57 14.60 11.78 2.00
CA ASP A 57 15.56 12.77 1.54
C ASP A 57 14.93 13.77 0.56
N GLY A 58 13.73 13.49 0.05
CA GLY A 58 12.92 14.42 -0.73
C GLY A 58 13.46 14.60 -2.15
N ASP A 59 14.13 13.57 -2.68
CA ASP A 59 14.68 13.56 -4.04
C ASP A 59 13.61 13.18 -5.10
N GLY A 60 12.41 12.82 -4.64
CA GLY A 60 11.30 12.42 -5.49
C GLY A 60 11.44 11.00 -6.05
N GLY A 61 12.26 10.16 -5.42
CA GLY A 61 12.52 8.77 -5.79
C GLY A 61 12.51 7.83 -4.59
N LEU A 62 11.94 6.64 -4.76
CA LEU A 62 12.05 5.56 -3.78
C LEU A 62 13.10 4.55 -4.23
N THR A 63 13.98 4.18 -3.29
CA THR A 63 14.91 3.07 -3.45
C THR A 63 14.25 1.74 -3.07
N MET A 64 14.89 0.61 -3.40
CA MET A 64 14.42 -0.70 -2.95
C MET A 64 14.38 -0.80 -1.41
N ARG A 65 15.32 -0.16 -0.72
CA ARG A 65 15.33 -0.13 0.75
C ARG A 65 14.12 0.61 1.31
N ASP A 66 13.71 1.71 0.68
CA ASP A 66 12.53 2.46 1.14
C ASP A 66 11.26 1.62 0.96
N LEU A 67 11.17 0.82 -0.12
CA LEU A 67 10.07 -0.13 -0.33
C LEU A 67 10.11 -1.28 0.69
N GLU A 68 11.29 -1.84 0.99
CA GLU A 68 11.45 -2.87 2.03
C GLU A 68 11.01 -2.35 3.40
N GLU A 69 11.36 -1.10 3.75
CA GLU A 69 10.92 -0.45 4.98
C GLU A 69 9.41 -0.17 4.98
N MET A 70 8.81 0.09 3.81
CA MET A 70 7.36 0.28 3.67
C MET A 70 6.57 -1.00 3.94
N PHE A 71 7.10 -2.15 3.55
CA PHE A 71 6.46 -3.45 3.72
C PHE A 71 7.02 -4.27 4.88
N ILE A 72 7.72 -3.66 5.84
CA ILE A 72 8.36 -4.38 6.95
C ILE A 72 7.38 -5.21 7.80
N ASP A 73 6.13 -4.75 7.92
CA ASP A 73 5.07 -5.42 8.66
C ASP A 73 4.25 -6.41 7.79
N PHE A 74 4.58 -6.53 6.50
CA PHE A 74 3.93 -7.49 5.62
C PHE A 74 4.57 -8.87 5.79
N PRO A 75 3.79 -9.96 5.69
CA PRO A 75 4.33 -11.32 5.77
C PRO A 75 5.38 -11.62 4.69
N GLU A 76 5.20 -11.03 3.51
CA GLU A 76 6.05 -11.18 2.34
C GLU A 76 6.08 -9.88 1.53
N MET A 77 7.18 -9.64 0.81
CA MET A 77 7.33 -8.48 -0.07
C MET A 77 6.35 -8.57 -1.26
N PRO A 78 5.37 -7.66 -1.39
CA PRO A 78 4.34 -7.80 -2.42
C PRO A 78 4.76 -7.28 -3.80
N ILE A 79 5.88 -6.55 -3.88
CA ILE A 79 6.39 -5.95 -5.12
C ILE A 79 7.68 -6.66 -5.53
N THR A 80 7.73 -7.11 -6.78
CA THR A 80 8.90 -7.78 -7.35
C THR A 80 9.74 -6.83 -8.21
N ASP A 81 10.99 -7.22 -8.50
CA ASP A 81 11.85 -6.49 -9.43
C ASP A 81 11.24 -6.37 -10.83
N VAL A 82 10.39 -7.33 -11.22
CA VAL A 82 9.69 -7.33 -12.51
C VAL A 82 8.64 -6.22 -12.56
N ASP A 83 7.91 -6.02 -11.46
CA ASP A 83 6.91 -4.95 -11.35
C ASP A 83 7.60 -3.58 -11.47
N LEU A 84 8.73 -3.41 -10.78
CA LEU A 84 9.53 -2.17 -10.81
C LEU A 84 10.22 -1.91 -12.16
N HIS A 85 10.37 -2.91 -13.01
CA HIS A 85 11.08 -2.76 -14.27
C HIS A 85 10.35 -1.77 -15.20
N TYR A 86 9.03 -1.85 -15.25
CA TYR A 86 8.18 -1.07 -16.15
C TYR A 86 7.70 0.26 -15.56
N CYS A 87 7.93 0.51 -14.27
CA CYS A 87 7.52 1.73 -13.62
C CYS A 87 8.36 2.95 -14.04
N GLU A 88 7.71 4.10 -14.02
CA GLU A 88 8.35 5.40 -14.27
C GLU A 88 9.39 5.70 -13.19
N LYS A 89 10.55 6.20 -13.62
CA LYS A 89 11.69 6.52 -12.77
C LYS A 89 12.08 7.99 -12.90
N ASN A 90 12.66 8.55 -11.84
CA ASN A 90 13.22 9.90 -11.85
C ASN A 90 14.54 9.94 -12.66
N GLN A 91 15.22 11.10 -12.67
CA GLN A 91 16.48 11.28 -13.41
C GLN A 91 17.63 10.41 -12.86
N ASP A 92 17.54 10.02 -11.59
CA ASP A 92 18.52 9.17 -10.89
C ASP A 92 18.20 7.67 -11.05
N GLY A 93 17.12 7.32 -11.77
CA GLY A 93 16.70 5.94 -11.99
C GLY A 93 15.92 5.32 -10.84
N LEU A 94 15.49 6.13 -9.86
CA LEU A 94 14.70 5.71 -8.70
C LEU A 94 13.20 5.77 -9.02
N LEU A 95 12.39 4.97 -8.30
CA LEU A 95 10.95 4.90 -8.54
C LEU A 95 10.29 6.24 -8.18
N ASN A 96 9.78 6.97 -9.17
CA ASN A 96 9.16 8.26 -8.91
C ASN A 96 7.70 8.11 -8.45
N GLN A 97 7.06 9.22 -8.06
CA GLN A 97 5.67 9.19 -7.56
C GLN A 97 4.66 8.60 -8.56
N ASN A 98 4.82 8.86 -9.86
CA ASN A 98 3.93 8.30 -10.89
C ASN A 98 4.14 6.79 -11.05
N GLY A 99 5.40 6.35 -11.09
CA GLY A 99 5.76 4.94 -11.12
C GLY A 99 5.26 4.20 -9.89
N PHE A 100 5.35 4.82 -8.72
CA PHE A 100 4.77 4.28 -7.49
C PHE A 100 3.25 4.15 -7.58
N LEU A 101 2.53 5.17 -8.02
CA LEU A 101 1.08 5.11 -8.18
C LEU A 101 0.65 4.03 -9.19
N SER A 102 1.43 3.82 -10.25
CA SER A 102 1.14 2.78 -11.25
C SER A 102 1.23 1.34 -10.72
N LEU A 103 1.82 1.12 -9.55
CA LEU A 103 1.84 -0.20 -8.88
C LEU A 103 0.50 -0.52 -8.18
N PHE A 104 -0.33 0.50 -7.93
CA PHE A 104 -1.56 0.38 -7.14
C PHE A 104 -2.83 0.77 -7.92
N VAL A 105 -2.70 1.24 -9.15
CA VAL A 105 -3.78 1.69 -10.04
C VAL A 105 -3.97 0.71 -11.19
#